data_AF-A0A3A8L810-F1
#
_entry.id   AF-A0A3A8L810-F1
#
_cell.length_a   1.000
_cell.length_b   1.000
_cell.length_c   1.000
_cell.angle_alpha   90.00
_cell.angle_beta   90.00
_cell.angle_gamma   90.00
#
_symmetry.space_group_name_H-M   'P 1'
#
loop_
_entity.id
_entity.type
_entity.pdbx_description
1 polymer ?
#
loop_
_entity_poly.entity_id
_entity_poly.type
_entity_poly.pdbx_seq_one_letter_code
_entity_poly.pdbx_strand_id
1 'polypeptide(L)'
;MAEPIVLLLLLLVLFIVVLGPGLFVGGLVFMLNGYRFRGGLVTLLGATTMGLVYWAYSAIGDMNFSKGRVLRLKGRARVARRALGDGWADDAAPALEGLTPWQRTVLGEAWMYSASLEHASVPAFAKLSLKLSSLGAPSELLEACHLAALDEVRHARRCFAFARAYSGLPWSAGTIPELGQERPLPSNPGEADDWSRLVRGSLLDGCLGEGLAASVAGEAARRASDPVVRETLAVIAEDEGRHAELAWDVIAFALERGGGKAKQALRQALEALEAQQTPALPRIPGVDEAFLARNGVLPQAELGRLMEECLQRTRVRASAWVEPSAALPPAPLPGGLRRGP
;
A
#
# COMPACT_ATOMS: atom_id res chain seq x y z
N MET A 1 26.52 13.07 -6.85
CA MET A 1 27.13 12.82 -5.52
C MET A 1 26.46 11.68 -4.73
N ALA A 2 25.52 10.90 -5.30
CA ALA A 2 24.79 9.84 -4.57
C ALA A 2 25.41 8.43 -4.68
N GLU A 3 26.32 8.19 -5.64
CA GLU A 3 26.94 6.87 -5.84
C GLU A 3 27.75 6.30 -4.65
N PRO A 4 28.56 7.08 -3.90
CA PRO A 4 29.34 6.50 -2.82
C PRO A 4 28.48 6.06 -1.63
N ILE A 5 27.32 6.70 -1.43
CA ILE A 5 26.38 6.37 -0.35
C ILE A 5 25.61 5.08 -0.68
N VAL A 6 25.18 4.92 -1.94
CA VAL A 6 24.48 3.71 -2.40
C VAL A 6 25.41 2.49 -2.37
N LEU A 7 26.68 2.67 -2.77
CA LEU A 7 27.68 1.60 -2.69
C LEU A 7 27.98 1.23 -1.23
N LEU A 8 28.08 2.21 -0.34
CA LEU A 8 28.27 1.97 1.10
C LEU A 8 27.08 1.20 1.71
N LEU A 9 25.84 1.54 1.33
CA LEU A 9 24.64 0.84 1.78
C LEU A 9 24.57 -0.59 1.24
N LEU A 10 24.93 -0.82 -0.02
CA LEU A 10 24.99 -2.17 -0.61
C LEU A 10 26.06 -3.04 0.04
N LEU A 11 27.25 -2.47 0.27
CA LEU A 11 28.33 -3.15 0.99
C LEU A 11 27.94 -3.44 2.44
N LEU A 12 27.22 -2.53 3.09
CA LEU A 12 26.68 -2.73 4.44
C LEU A 12 25.63 -3.86 4.46
N VAL A 13 24.69 -3.87 3.52
CA VAL A 13 23.68 -4.95 3.42
C VAL A 13 24.33 -6.30 3.13
N LEU A 14 25.27 -6.37 2.19
CA LEU A 14 26.03 -7.58 1.88
C LEU A 14 26.84 -8.07 3.08
N PHE A 15 27.52 -7.14 3.77
CA PHE A 15 28.27 -7.43 4.99
C PHE A 15 27.34 -8.03 6.05
N ILE A 16 26.17 -7.43 6.29
CA ILE A 16 25.32 -7.89 7.38
C ILE A 16 24.58 -9.20 7.05
N VAL A 17 24.12 -9.40 5.82
CA VAL A 17 23.38 -10.60 5.40
C VAL A 17 24.29 -11.83 5.32
N VAL A 18 25.56 -11.66 4.92
CA VAL A 18 26.50 -12.78 4.73
C VAL A 18 27.35 -13.03 5.99
N LEU A 19 27.88 -11.98 6.65
CA LEU A 19 28.74 -12.16 7.82
C LEU A 19 27.96 -12.31 9.13
N GLY A 20 26.76 -11.74 9.28
CA GLY A 20 25.97 -11.84 10.51
C GLY A 20 25.71 -13.30 10.95
N PRO A 21 25.14 -14.15 10.07
CA PRO A 21 24.94 -15.57 10.35
C PRO A 21 26.26 -16.33 10.58
N GLY A 22 27.30 -15.98 9.82
CA GLY A 22 28.64 -16.58 9.96
C GLY A 22 29.28 -16.29 11.32
N LEU A 23 29.16 -15.06 11.81
CA LEU A 23 29.63 -14.65 13.14
C LEU A 23 28.83 -15.32 14.25
N PHE A 24 27.51 -15.43 14.10
CA PHE A 24 26.67 -16.12 15.09
C PHE A 24 27.05 -17.61 15.22
N VAL A 25 27.15 -18.32 14.10
CA VAL A 25 27.54 -19.74 14.08
C VAL A 25 28.99 -19.93 14.55
N GLY A 26 29.92 -19.09 14.09
CA GLY A 26 31.33 -19.13 14.52
C GLY A 26 31.50 -18.87 16.01
N GLY A 27 30.72 -17.94 16.59
CA GLY A 27 30.71 -17.67 18.02
C GLY A 27 30.23 -18.87 18.86
N LEU A 28 29.18 -19.56 18.40
CA LEU A 28 28.70 -20.81 19.02
C LEU A 28 29.76 -21.91 18.96
N VAL A 29 30.41 -22.09 17.80
CA VAL A 29 31.51 -23.06 17.63
C VAL A 29 32.70 -22.75 18.54
N PHE A 30 33.08 -21.47 18.71
CA PHE A 30 34.13 -21.08 19.65
C PHE A 30 33.76 -21.38 21.11
N MET A 31 32.48 -21.20 21.49
CA MET A 31 32.02 -21.56 22.83
C MET A 31 32.07 -23.08 23.07
N LEU A 32 31.67 -23.88 22.07
CA LEU A 32 31.74 -25.35 22.14
C LEU A 32 33.19 -25.87 22.24
N ASN A 33 34.15 -25.14 21.67
CA ASN A 33 35.59 -25.46 21.73
C ASN A 33 36.32 -24.83 22.93
N GLY A 34 35.60 -24.39 23.98
CA GLY A 34 36.21 -23.95 25.24
C GLY A 34 36.55 -22.45 25.34
N TYR A 35 36.41 -21.67 24.27
CA TYR A 35 36.68 -20.23 24.26
C TYR A 35 35.42 -19.42 24.65
N ARG A 36 34.88 -19.67 25.84
CA ARG A 36 33.55 -19.18 26.27
C ARG A 36 33.37 -17.66 26.19
N PHE A 37 34.34 -16.88 26.66
CA PHE A 37 34.25 -15.41 26.68
C PHE A 37 34.32 -14.80 25.27
N ARG A 38 35.29 -15.24 24.46
CA ARG A 38 35.47 -14.77 23.07
C ARG A 38 34.32 -15.24 22.16
N GLY A 39 33.88 -16.48 22.31
CA GLY A 39 32.72 -17.01 21.58
C GLY A 39 31.42 -16.30 21.95
N GLY A 40 31.22 -15.95 23.22
CA GLY A 40 30.08 -15.13 23.67
C GLY A 40 30.04 -13.75 23.03
N LEU A 41 31.17 -13.04 22.99
CA LEU A 41 31.31 -11.73 22.34
C LEU A 41 30.99 -11.78 20.84
N VAL A 42 31.51 -12.79 20.14
CA VAL A 42 31.29 -12.98 18.69
C VAL A 42 29.83 -13.35 18.39
N THR A 43 29.21 -14.17 19.24
CA THR A 43 27.79 -14.55 19.12
C THR A 43 26.87 -13.35 19.36
N LEU A 44 27.16 -12.53 20.37
CA LEU A 44 26.40 -11.30 20.65
C LEU A 44 26.49 -10.31 19.49
N LEU A 45 27.67 -10.16 18.88
CA LEU A 45 27.87 -9.32 17.71
C LEU A 45 27.07 -9.83 16.49
N GLY A 46 27.07 -11.14 16.25
CA GLY A 46 26.24 -11.78 15.21
C GLY A 46 24.73 -11.63 15.45
N ALA A 47 24.27 -11.81 16.69
CA ALA A 47 22.86 -11.66 17.04
C ALA A 47 22.39 -10.19 16.92
N THR A 48 23.20 -9.23 17.36
CA THR A 48 22.88 -7.79 17.29
C THR A 48 22.83 -7.30 15.84
N THR A 49 23.73 -7.77 14.99
CA THR A 49 23.74 -7.44 13.56
C THR A 49 22.54 -8.04 12.83
N MET A 50 22.17 -9.29 13.10
CA MET A 50 20.94 -9.91 12.58
C MET A 50 19.67 -9.19 13.11
N GLY A 51 19.64 -8.80 14.38
CA GLY A 51 18.56 -8.03 14.98
C GLY A 51 18.37 -6.64 14.36
N LEU A 52 19.47 -5.97 14.01
CA LEU A 52 19.46 -4.70 13.27
C LEU A 52 18.95 -4.86 11.83
N VAL A 53 19.24 -5.96 11.14
CA VAL A 53 18.66 -6.26 9.82
C VAL A 53 17.18 -6.54 9.93
N TYR A 54 16.77 -7.35 10.91
CA TYR A 54 15.35 -7.61 11.13
C TYR A 54 14.60 -6.32 11.46
N TRP A 55 15.19 -5.44 12.30
CA TRP A 55 14.65 -4.14 12.60
C TRP A 55 14.61 -3.21 11.37
N ALA A 56 15.67 -3.15 10.56
CA ALA A 56 15.71 -2.34 9.33
C ALA A 56 14.74 -2.86 8.26
N TYR A 57 14.67 -4.17 8.07
CA TYR A 57 13.68 -4.83 7.19
C TYR A 57 12.25 -4.58 7.68
N SER A 58 12.00 -4.69 8.99
CA SER A 58 10.70 -4.34 9.59
C SER A 58 10.39 -2.86 9.44
N ALA A 59 11.36 -1.97 9.62
CA ALA A 59 11.18 -0.53 9.49
C ALA A 59 10.92 -0.11 8.03
N ILE A 60 11.55 -0.78 7.06
CA ILE A 60 11.25 -0.62 5.62
C ILE A 60 9.87 -1.20 5.29
N GLY A 61 9.50 -2.34 5.88
CA GLY A 61 8.16 -2.93 5.75
C GLY A 61 7.05 -2.13 6.47
N ASP A 62 7.41 -1.33 7.48
CA ASP A 62 6.54 -0.41 8.21
C ASP A 62 6.43 0.97 7.52
N MET A 63 7.18 1.23 6.43
CA MET A 63 6.88 2.32 5.52
C MET A 63 5.56 1.99 4.82
N ASN A 64 4.48 2.52 5.39
CA ASN A 64 3.06 2.25 5.12
C ASN A 64 2.55 2.60 3.70
N PHE A 65 3.42 2.64 2.70
CA PHE A 65 3.03 2.95 1.35
C PHE A 65 2.74 1.67 0.59
N SER A 66 1.46 1.33 0.52
CA SER A 66 0.96 0.35 -0.42
C SER A 66 0.10 1.06 -1.46
N LYS A 67 0.23 0.64 -2.71
CA LYS A 67 -0.78 0.89 -3.73
C LYS A 67 -2.06 0.16 -3.28
N GLY A 68 -3.20 0.84 -3.36
CA GLY A 68 -4.54 0.33 -3.10
C GLY A 68 -4.91 0.04 -1.63
N ARG A 69 -6.15 -0.39 -1.38
CA ARG A 69 -6.65 -0.71 -0.03
C ARG A 69 -6.15 -2.06 0.46
N VAL A 70 -4.93 -2.08 0.99
CA VAL A 70 -4.37 -3.31 1.55
C VAL A 70 -4.98 -3.71 2.88
N LEU A 71 -5.17 -5.02 3.07
CA LEU A 71 -5.56 -5.60 4.34
C LEU A 71 -4.64 -5.16 5.47
N ARG A 72 -5.21 -4.46 6.45
CA ARG A 72 -4.53 -4.15 7.71
C ARG A 72 -5.01 -5.02 8.86
N LEU A 73 -4.06 -5.62 9.56
CA LEU A 73 -4.27 -6.36 10.80
C LEU A 73 -3.36 -5.76 11.87
N LYS A 74 -3.96 -5.28 12.97
CA LYS A 74 -3.26 -4.57 14.05
C LYS A 74 -2.42 -3.38 13.53
N GLY A 75 -2.99 -2.60 12.61
CA GLY A 75 -2.36 -1.42 12.00
C GLY A 75 -1.33 -1.71 10.91
N ARG A 76 -0.93 -2.97 10.71
CA ARG A 76 0.10 -3.34 9.74
C ARG A 76 -0.50 -3.94 8.48
N ALA A 77 0.06 -3.58 7.32
CA ALA A 77 -0.29 -4.18 6.03
C ALA A 77 0.04 -5.68 6.01
N ARG A 78 -0.83 -6.47 5.38
CA ARG A 78 -0.70 -7.92 5.25
C ARG A 78 -1.04 -8.35 3.84
N VAL A 79 -0.18 -9.18 3.27
CA VAL A 79 -0.35 -9.77 1.95
C VAL A 79 -0.25 -11.28 2.04
N ALA A 80 -0.79 -11.98 1.03
CA ALA A 80 -0.63 -13.41 0.92
C ALA A 80 0.85 -13.79 0.88
N ARG A 81 1.19 -14.91 1.54
CA ARG A 81 2.48 -15.58 1.31
C ARG A 81 2.54 -16.01 -0.16
N ARG A 82 3.76 -16.08 -0.72
CA ARG A 82 3.94 -16.67 -2.05
C ARG A 82 3.60 -18.16 -2.01
N ALA A 83 2.90 -18.63 -3.03
CA ALA A 83 2.60 -20.04 -3.22
C ALA A 83 2.64 -20.41 -4.70
N LEU A 84 2.83 -21.69 -4.97
CA LEU A 84 2.66 -22.27 -6.30
C LEU A 84 1.32 -23.02 -6.34
N GLY A 85 0.64 -23.00 -7.49
CA GLY A 85 -0.58 -23.74 -7.71
C GLY A 85 -1.48 -23.15 -8.79
N ASP A 86 -2.74 -23.56 -8.76
CA ASP A 86 -3.76 -23.15 -9.72
C ASP A 86 -4.82 -22.23 -9.08
N GLY A 87 -5.70 -21.65 -9.90
CA GLY A 87 -6.93 -20.96 -9.45
C GLY A 87 -6.84 -19.44 -9.25
N TRP A 88 -5.64 -18.88 -9.11
CA TRP A 88 -5.41 -17.43 -9.02
C TRP A 88 -4.82 -16.82 -10.29
N ALA A 89 -5.00 -17.44 -11.45
CA ALA A 89 -4.59 -16.86 -12.73
C ALA A 89 -5.71 -17.00 -13.75
N ASP A 90 -5.84 -15.99 -14.63
CA ASP A 90 -6.63 -16.09 -15.85
C ASP A 90 -5.73 -16.38 -17.07
N ASP A 91 -6.31 -16.31 -18.27
CA ASP A 91 -5.62 -16.64 -19.52
C ASP A 91 -4.82 -15.47 -20.11
N ALA A 92 -4.69 -14.34 -19.39
CA ALA A 92 -3.99 -13.17 -19.89
C ALA A 92 -2.47 -13.45 -20.00
N ALA A 93 -1.92 -13.25 -21.19
CA ALA A 93 -0.49 -13.48 -21.46
C ALA A 93 0.12 -12.25 -22.17
N PRO A 94 1.13 -11.60 -21.58
CA PRO A 94 1.90 -10.56 -22.25
C PRO A 94 2.91 -11.17 -23.22
N ALA A 95 3.36 -10.37 -24.19
CA ALA A 95 4.44 -10.73 -25.10
C ALA A 95 5.75 -10.96 -24.33
N LEU A 96 6.45 -12.04 -24.68
CA LEU A 96 7.71 -12.44 -24.04
C LEU A 96 8.91 -12.31 -25.00
N GLU A 97 8.64 -12.12 -26.29
CA GLU A 97 9.62 -12.05 -27.35
C GLU A 97 10.59 -10.88 -27.14
N GLY A 98 11.89 -11.16 -27.28
CA GLY A 98 12.93 -10.14 -27.14
C GLY A 98 13.26 -9.74 -25.69
N LEU A 99 12.61 -10.34 -24.69
CA LEU A 99 12.97 -10.14 -23.28
C LEU A 99 14.13 -11.05 -22.86
N THR A 100 15.11 -10.48 -22.16
CA THR A 100 16.17 -11.27 -21.52
C THR A 100 15.64 -12.02 -20.29
N PRO A 101 16.30 -13.10 -19.83
CA PRO A 101 15.92 -13.77 -18.60
C PRO A 101 15.86 -12.83 -17.38
N TRP A 102 16.79 -11.87 -17.28
CA TRP A 102 16.78 -10.88 -16.20
C TRP A 102 15.56 -9.95 -16.26
N GLN A 103 15.25 -9.45 -17.45
CA GLN A 103 14.06 -8.61 -17.67
C GLN A 103 12.77 -9.34 -17.31
N ARG A 104 12.67 -10.61 -17.68
CA ARG A 104 11.54 -11.49 -17.31
C ARG A 104 11.44 -11.65 -15.79
N THR A 105 12.55 -11.85 -15.08
CA THR A 105 12.56 -11.90 -13.61
C THR A 105 12.05 -10.59 -13.00
N VAL A 106 12.56 -9.44 -13.45
CA VAL A 106 12.15 -8.13 -12.94
C VAL A 106 10.65 -7.89 -13.12
N LEU A 107 10.12 -8.13 -14.32
CA LEU A 107 8.69 -7.97 -14.60
C LEU A 107 7.85 -8.98 -13.81
N GLY A 108 8.27 -10.24 -13.75
CA GLY A 108 7.58 -11.27 -12.97
C GLY A 108 7.47 -10.90 -11.48
N GLU A 109 8.54 -10.37 -10.90
CA GLU A 109 8.55 -9.90 -9.51
C GLU A 109 7.65 -8.67 -9.29
N ALA A 110 7.64 -7.71 -10.22
CA ALA A 110 6.77 -6.53 -10.14
C ALA A 110 5.28 -6.90 -10.22
N TRP A 111 4.91 -7.80 -11.13
CA TRP A 111 3.53 -8.30 -11.26
C TRP A 111 3.12 -9.21 -10.11
N MET A 112 4.05 -10.01 -9.58
CA MET A 112 3.80 -10.78 -8.36
C MET A 112 3.56 -9.85 -7.17
N TYR A 113 4.38 -8.81 -6.99
CA TYR A 113 4.13 -7.84 -5.93
C TYR A 113 2.74 -7.21 -6.05
N SER A 114 2.35 -6.79 -7.25
CA SER A 114 1.01 -6.25 -7.51
C SER A 114 -0.08 -7.28 -7.19
N ALA A 115 0.05 -8.52 -7.65
CA ALA A 115 -0.91 -9.59 -7.39
C ALA A 115 -1.11 -9.86 -5.88
N SER A 116 -0.03 -9.79 -5.10
CA SER A 116 -0.09 -9.90 -3.63
C SER A 116 -0.89 -8.76 -2.98
N LEU A 117 -0.81 -7.55 -3.53
CA LEU A 117 -1.57 -6.39 -3.06
C LEU A 117 -3.06 -6.55 -3.40
N GLU A 118 -3.40 -6.81 -4.66
CA GLU A 118 -4.81 -6.92 -5.10
C GLU A 118 -5.51 -8.09 -4.37
N HIS A 119 -4.81 -9.23 -4.20
CA HIS A 119 -5.35 -10.34 -3.40
C HIS A 119 -5.61 -9.95 -1.94
N ALA A 120 -4.77 -9.07 -1.36
CA ALA A 120 -4.98 -8.56 -0.01
C ALA A 120 -6.13 -7.54 0.07
N SER A 121 -6.45 -6.84 -1.02
CA SER A 121 -7.57 -5.91 -1.09
C SER A 121 -8.92 -6.64 -0.99
N VAL A 122 -9.03 -7.87 -1.51
CA VAL A 122 -10.25 -8.71 -1.40
C VAL A 122 -10.78 -8.82 0.05
N PRO A 123 -10.01 -9.35 1.04
CA PRO A 123 -10.46 -9.40 2.42
C PRO A 123 -10.52 -8.02 3.08
N ALA A 124 -9.82 -7.00 2.56
CA ALA A 124 -9.92 -5.64 3.09
C ALA A 124 -11.31 -5.04 2.83
N PHE A 125 -11.82 -5.16 1.59
CA PHE A 125 -13.19 -4.77 1.24
C PHE A 125 -14.24 -5.63 1.94
N ALA A 126 -14.02 -6.94 2.07
CA ALA A 126 -14.93 -7.80 2.84
C ALA A 126 -15.05 -7.33 4.30
N LYS A 127 -13.92 -7.00 4.96
CA LYS A 127 -13.94 -6.46 6.32
C LYS A 127 -14.59 -5.07 6.40
N LEU A 128 -14.41 -4.23 5.39
CA LEU A 128 -15.10 -2.94 5.33
C LEU A 128 -16.61 -3.13 5.25
N SER A 129 -17.10 -4.06 4.42
CA SER A 129 -18.55 -4.35 4.32
C SER A 129 -19.15 -4.79 5.66
N LEU A 130 -18.46 -5.65 6.40
CA LEU A 130 -18.87 -6.08 7.75
C LEU A 130 -18.86 -4.91 8.73
N LYS A 131 -17.86 -4.02 8.63
CA LYS A 131 -17.77 -2.84 9.49
C LYS A 131 -18.92 -1.87 9.22
N LEU A 132 -19.19 -1.57 7.96
CA LEU A 132 -20.30 -0.72 7.53
C LEU A 132 -21.65 -1.30 7.97
N SER A 133 -21.84 -2.61 7.82
CA SER A 133 -23.02 -3.32 8.32
C SER A 133 -23.20 -3.14 9.83
N SER A 134 -22.13 -3.28 10.62
CA SER A 134 -22.21 -3.11 12.07
C SER A 134 -22.54 -1.68 12.52
N LEU A 135 -22.37 -0.70 11.63
CA LEU A 135 -22.65 0.72 11.87
C LEU A 135 -23.97 1.17 11.23
N GLY A 136 -24.74 0.27 10.60
CA GLY A 136 -26.01 0.58 9.96
C GLY A 136 -25.87 1.44 8.70
N ALA A 137 -24.83 1.18 7.90
CA ALA A 137 -24.63 1.89 6.64
C ALA A 137 -25.73 1.57 5.60
N PRO A 138 -26.01 2.51 4.67
CA PRO A 138 -26.89 2.27 3.53
C PRO A 138 -26.45 1.07 2.69
N SER A 139 -27.41 0.36 2.10
CA SER A 139 -27.17 -0.85 1.30
C SER A 139 -26.20 -0.62 0.15
N GLU A 140 -26.21 0.56 -0.44
CA GLU A 140 -25.39 0.94 -1.60
C GLU A 140 -23.90 0.89 -1.28
N LEU A 141 -23.50 1.24 -0.03
CA LEU A 141 -22.09 1.15 0.39
C LEU A 141 -21.63 -0.29 0.59
N LEU A 142 -22.53 -1.18 1.04
CA LEU A 142 -22.24 -2.60 1.19
C LEU A 142 -22.11 -3.25 -0.19
N GLU A 143 -23.05 -2.96 -1.10
CA GLU A 143 -23.01 -3.43 -2.49
C GLU A 143 -21.71 -2.99 -3.16
N ALA A 144 -21.34 -1.72 -3.06
CA ALA A 144 -20.11 -1.19 -3.63
C ALA A 144 -18.85 -1.86 -3.05
N CYS A 145 -18.83 -2.19 -1.75
CA CYS A 145 -17.73 -2.96 -1.16
C CYS A 145 -17.62 -4.37 -1.75
N HIS A 146 -18.74 -5.04 -2.00
CA HIS A 146 -18.74 -6.37 -2.60
C HIS A 146 -18.32 -6.35 -4.07
N LEU A 147 -18.78 -5.36 -4.83
CA LEU A 147 -18.33 -5.13 -6.20
C LEU A 147 -16.82 -4.87 -6.23
N ALA A 148 -16.32 -3.96 -5.41
CA ALA A 148 -14.88 -3.71 -5.31
C ALA A 148 -14.09 -4.97 -4.96
N ALA A 149 -14.56 -5.78 -4.00
CA ALA A 149 -13.91 -7.07 -3.70
C ALA A 149 -13.88 -8.04 -4.90
N LEU A 150 -14.88 -8.02 -5.79
CA LEU A 150 -14.89 -8.82 -7.01
C LEU A 150 -13.95 -8.25 -8.07
N ASP A 151 -13.83 -6.92 -8.16
CA ASP A 151 -12.85 -6.21 -9.00
C ASP A 151 -11.45 -6.66 -8.60
N GLU A 152 -11.15 -6.67 -7.30
CA GLU A 152 -9.86 -7.12 -6.75
C GLU A 152 -9.55 -8.60 -7.03
N VAL A 153 -10.56 -9.49 -7.03
CA VAL A 153 -10.36 -10.89 -7.44
C VAL A 153 -9.93 -10.94 -8.91
N ARG A 154 -10.51 -10.12 -9.78
CA ARG A 154 -10.16 -10.05 -11.21
C ARG A 154 -8.76 -9.45 -11.38
N HIS A 155 -8.44 -8.36 -10.68
CA HIS A 155 -7.12 -7.73 -10.70
C HIS A 155 -6.03 -8.71 -10.24
N ALA A 156 -6.23 -9.38 -9.11
CA ALA A 156 -5.29 -10.36 -8.57
C ALA A 156 -5.04 -11.48 -9.59
N ARG A 157 -6.09 -12.06 -10.16
CA ARG A 157 -5.98 -13.12 -11.17
C ARG A 157 -5.13 -12.70 -12.37
N ARG A 158 -5.36 -11.49 -12.87
CA ARG A 158 -4.63 -10.96 -14.02
C ARG A 158 -3.16 -10.67 -13.70
N CYS A 159 -2.88 -10.07 -12.55
CA CYS A 159 -1.52 -9.81 -12.09
C CYS A 159 -0.73 -11.12 -11.86
N PHE A 160 -1.37 -12.16 -11.31
CA PHE A 160 -0.76 -13.49 -11.20
C PHE A 160 -0.53 -14.14 -12.57
N ALA A 161 -1.44 -14.00 -13.54
CA ALA A 161 -1.25 -14.49 -14.90
C ALA A 161 0.01 -13.88 -15.55
N PHE A 162 0.20 -12.56 -15.39
CA PHE A 162 1.41 -11.87 -15.84
C PHE A 162 2.66 -12.36 -15.10
N ALA A 163 2.60 -12.48 -13.77
CA ALA A 163 3.71 -13.00 -12.98
C ALA A 163 4.12 -14.42 -13.43
N ARG A 164 3.14 -15.28 -13.73
CA ARG A 164 3.35 -16.63 -14.27
C ARG A 164 4.01 -16.59 -15.64
N ALA A 165 3.49 -15.80 -16.57
CA ALA A 165 4.02 -15.70 -17.93
C ALA A 165 5.48 -15.22 -17.94
N TYR A 166 5.78 -14.16 -17.19
CA TYR A 166 7.14 -13.62 -17.13
C TYR A 166 8.10 -14.58 -16.42
N SER A 167 7.74 -15.11 -15.25
CA SER A 167 8.66 -15.98 -14.48
C SER A 167 8.75 -17.42 -14.97
N GLY A 168 7.74 -17.92 -15.69
CA GLY A 168 7.62 -19.33 -16.07
C GLY A 168 7.22 -20.26 -14.90
N LEU A 169 6.89 -19.71 -13.74
CA LEU A 169 6.47 -20.48 -12.55
C LEU A 169 4.96 -20.38 -12.34
N PRO A 170 4.29 -21.43 -11.85
CA PRO A 170 2.84 -21.43 -11.60
C PRO A 170 2.50 -20.70 -10.30
N TRP A 171 2.82 -19.42 -10.20
CA TRP A 171 2.46 -18.60 -9.04
C TRP A 171 0.94 -18.57 -8.82
N SER A 172 0.56 -18.60 -7.55
CA SER A 172 -0.82 -18.51 -7.06
C SER A 172 -0.83 -17.79 -5.71
N ALA A 173 -2.01 -17.39 -5.24
CA ALA A 173 -2.12 -16.77 -3.93
C ALA A 173 -1.91 -17.82 -2.83
N GLY A 174 -0.99 -17.52 -1.90
CA GLY A 174 -0.83 -18.32 -0.70
C GLY A 174 -1.73 -17.85 0.45
N THR A 175 -1.56 -18.50 1.60
CA THR A 175 -2.30 -18.15 2.81
C THR A 175 -2.00 -16.74 3.29
N ILE A 176 -2.99 -16.07 3.88
CA ILE A 176 -2.82 -14.95 4.82
C ILE A 176 -3.09 -15.51 6.22
N PRO A 177 -2.07 -16.05 6.94
CA PRO A 177 -2.29 -16.79 8.18
C PRO A 177 -3.02 -15.99 9.25
N GLU A 178 -2.80 -14.68 9.29
CA GLU A 178 -3.38 -13.78 10.27
C GLU A 178 -4.90 -13.63 10.14
N LEU A 179 -5.50 -13.94 8.98
CA LEU A 179 -6.96 -14.00 8.83
C LEU A 179 -7.56 -15.24 9.51
N GLY A 180 -6.82 -16.35 9.58
CA GLY A 180 -7.26 -17.59 10.23
C GLY A 180 -6.98 -17.65 11.74
N GLN A 181 -6.31 -16.65 12.29
CA GLN A 181 -6.03 -16.58 13.72
C GLN A 181 -7.21 -15.93 14.45
N GLU A 182 -8.25 -16.71 14.71
CA GLU A 182 -9.32 -16.34 15.62
C GLU A 182 -8.78 -16.17 17.04
N ARG A 183 -8.45 -14.94 17.41
CA ARG A 183 -8.47 -14.57 18.81
C ARG A 183 -9.01 -13.16 18.93
N PRO A 184 -10.25 -12.97 19.42
CA PRO A 184 -10.70 -11.66 19.84
C PRO A 184 -9.80 -11.26 21.00
N LEU A 185 -8.80 -10.44 20.71
CA LEU A 185 -8.09 -9.73 21.76
C LEU A 185 -9.04 -8.67 22.29
N PRO A 186 -9.17 -8.51 23.62
CA PRO A 186 -9.90 -7.39 24.17
C PRO A 186 -9.34 -6.10 23.57
N SER A 187 -10.22 -5.22 23.09
CA SER A 187 -9.84 -3.90 22.64
C SER A 187 -8.99 -3.25 23.73
N ASN A 188 -7.73 -2.92 23.40
CA ASN A 188 -6.85 -2.29 24.37
C ASN A 188 -7.51 -0.98 24.84
N PRO A 189 -7.45 -0.65 26.14
CA PRO A 189 -7.82 0.68 26.62
C PRO A 189 -6.90 1.69 25.92
N GLY A 190 -7.43 2.43 24.94
CA GLY A 190 -6.66 3.33 24.06
C GLY A 190 -6.77 3.02 22.56
N GLU A 191 -7.43 1.93 22.17
CA GLU A 191 -7.72 1.66 20.76
C GLU A 191 -8.81 2.62 20.26
N ALA A 192 -8.58 3.30 19.13
CA ALA A 192 -9.49 4.30 18.57
C ALA A 192 -10.93 3.76 18.44
N ASP A 193 -11.95 4.59 18.59
CA ASP A 193 -13.34 4.15 18.40
C ASP A 193 -13.61 3.78 16.93
N ASP A 194 -14.75 3.12 16.71
CA ASP A 194 -15.13 2.57 15.42
C ASP A 194 -15.22 3.59 14.29
N TRP A 195 -15.71 4.80 14.58
CA TRP A 195 -15.78 5.88 13.60
C TRP A 195 -14.39 6.39 13.26
N SER A 196 -13.54 6.53 14.27
CA SER A 196 -12.16 6.95 14.07
C SER A 196 -11.37 5.97 13.20
N ARG A 197 -11.54 4.66 13.41
CA ARG A 197 -10.93 3.64 12.55
C ARG A 197 -11.47 3.68 11.13
N LEU A 198 -12.79 3.83 10.97
CA LEU A 198 -13.45 3.87 9.66
C LEU A 198 -12.97 5.06 8.83
N VAL A 199 -12.96 6.26 9.42
CA VAL A 199 -12.51 7.49 8.75
C VAL A 199 -11.03 7.40 8.38
N ARG A 200 -10.17 7.01 9.33
CA ARG A 200 -8.73 6.90 9.08
C ARG A 200 -8.42 5.88 7.99
N GLY A 201 -9.03 4.69 8.05
CA GLY A 201 -8.83 3.65 7.02
C GLY A 201 -9.38 4.08 5.66
N SER A 202 -10.52 4.77 5.63
CA SER A 202 -11.11 5.25 4.38
C SER A 202 -10.25 6.34 3.74
N LEU A 203 -9.70 7.28 4.52
CA LEU A 203 -8.82 8.32 3.99
C LEU A 203 -7.48 7.77 3.50
N LEU A 204 -6.80 6.98 4.33
CA LEU A 204 -5.43 6.54 4.06
C LEU A 204 -5.38 5.40 3.04
N ASP A 205 -6.18 4.35 3.25
CA ASP A 205 -6.11 3.16 2.40
C ASP A 205 -7.07 3.26 1.21
N GLY A 206 -8.21 3.92 1.39
CA GLY A 206 -9.19 4.13 0.32
C GLY A 206 -8.85 5.32 -0.56
N CYS A 207 -9.06 6.54 -0.07
CA CYS A 207 -8.92 7.75 -0.88
C CYS A 207 -7.50 7.94 -1.42
N LEU A 208 -6.48 7.85 -0.55
CA LEU A 208 -5.09 7.98 -0.96
C LEU A 208 -4.57 6.72 -1.67
N GLY A 209 -4.77 5.55 -1.06
CA GLY A 209 -4.27 4.27 -1.58
C GLY A 209 -4.84 3.92 -2.95
N GLU A 210 -6.16 3.89 -3.10
CA GLU A 210 -6.84 3.58 -4.37
C GLU A 210 -6.69 4.73 -5.38
N GLY A 211 -6.77 5.98 -4.93
CA GLY A 211 -6.61 7.14 -5.83
C GLY A 211 -5.22 7.20 -6.48
N LEU A 212 -4.20 6.81 -5.72
CA LEU A 212 -2.86 6.63 -6.26
C LEU A 212 -2.81 5.41 -7.18
N ALA A 213 -3.41 4.30 -6.79
CA ALA A 213 -3.46 3.08 -7.58
C ALA A 213 -4.03 3.34 -8.98
N ALA A 214 -5.12 4.10 -9.05
CA ALA A 214 -5.73 4.60 -10.27
C ALA A 214 -4.77 5.44 -11.10
N SER A 215 -4.09 6.41 -10.47
CA SER A 215 -3.18 7.33 -11.14
C SER A 215 -1.95 6.63 -11.71
N VAL A 216 -1.37 5.69 -10.94
CA VAL A 216 -0.22 4.86 -11.34
C VAL A 216 -0.62 3.92 -12.47
N ALA A 217 -1.74 3.21 -12.36
CA ALA A 217 -2.20 2.31 -13.40
C ALA A 217 -2.53 3.07 -14.69
N GLY A 218 -3.18 4.23 -14.60
CA GLY A 218 -3.53 5.04 -15.77
C GLY A 218 -2.30 5.60 -16.51
N GLU A 219 -1.28 6.05 -15.78
CA GLU A 219 -0.02 6.50 -16.39
C GLU A 219 0.78 5.32 -16.96
N ALA A 220 0.78 4.17 -16.28
CA ALA A 220 1.43 2.96 -16.78
C ALA A 220 0.75 2.44 -18.06
N ALA A 221 -0.58 2.47 -18.13
CA ALA A 221 -1.34 2.10 -19.32
C ALA A 221 -0.98 2.97 -20.53
N ARG A 222 -0.83 4.29 -20.33
CA ARG A 222 -0.42 5.22 -21.41
C ARG A 222 0.96 4.91 -21.98
N ARG A 223 1.87 4.38 -21.17
CA ARG A 223 3.26 4.08 -21.57
C ARG A 223 3.47 2.65 -22.03
N ALA A 224 2.61 1.72 -21.61
CA ALA A 224 2.70 0.32 -21.98
C ALA A 224 2.58 0.12 -23.49
N SER A 225 3.53 -0.63 -24.06
CA SER A 225 3.57 -0.99 -25.48
C SER A 225 2.76 -2.24 -25.78
N ASP A 226 2.80 -3.22 -24.88
CA ASP A 226 2.02 -4.44 -24.99
C ASP A 226 0.51 -4.14 -24.83
N PRO A 227 -0.34 -4.55 -25.78
CA PRO A 227 -1.77 -4.24 -25.75
C PRO A 227 -2.50 -4.89 -24.57
N VAL A 228 -2.12 -6.10 -24.17
CA VAL A 228 -2.73 -6.84 -23.05
C VAL A 228 -2.38 -6.17 -21.72
N VAL A 229 -1.12 -5.74 -21.57
CA VAL A 229 -0.68 -4.98 -20.39
C VAL A 229 -1.39 -3.63 -20.31
N ARG A 230 -1.47 -2.90 -21.44
CA ARG A 230 -2.16 -1.61 -21.51
C ARG A 230 -3.65 -1.71 -21.15
N GLU A 231 -4.36 -2.68 -21.73
CA GLU A 231 -5.78 -2.90 -21.45
C GLU A 231 -6.00 -3.24 -19.97
N THR A 232 -5.18 -4.15 -19.43
CA THR A 232 -5.23 -4.53 -18.01
C THR A 232 -5.08 -3.32 -17.09
N LEU A 233 -4.06 -2.50 -17.33
CA LEU A 233 -3.80 -1.32 -16.51
C LEU A 233 -4.87 -0.24 -16.68
N ALA A 234 -5.49 -0.12 -17.85
CA ALA A 234 -6.59 0.81 -18.07
C ALA A 234 -7.84 0.41 -17.29
N VAL A 235 -8.18 -0.88 -17.28
CA VAL A 235 -9.30 -1.42 -16.47
C VAL A 235 -9.02 -1.20 -14.99
N ILE A 236 -7.84 -1.59 -14.49
CA ILE A 236 -7.45 -1.35 -13.10
C ILE A 236 -7.55 0.13 -12.77
N ALA A 237 -7.06 1.03 -13.65
CA ALA A 237 -7.11 2.47 -13.38
C ALA A 237 -8.54 3.00 -13.17
N GLU A 238 -9.50 2.51 -13.95
CA GLU A 238 -10.91 2.90 -13.83
C GLU A 238 -11.53 2.33 -12.56
N ASP A 239 -11.29 1.04 -12.30
CA ASP A 239 -11.83 0.31 -11.16
C ASP A 239 -11.31 0.91 -9.84
N GLU A 240 -9.99 1.16 -9.73
CA GLU A 240 -9.41 1.83 -8.56
C GLU A 240 -9.89 3.27 -8.38
N GLY A 241 -10.23 3.96 -9.47
CA GLY A 241 -10.87 5.27 -9.41
C GLY A 241 -12.23 5.20 -8.71
N ARG A 242 -13.05 4.19 -9.03
CA ARG A 242 -14.33 3.95 -8.34
C ARG A 242 -14.13 3.53 -6.90
N HIS A 243 -13.11 2.73 -6.60
CA HIS A 243 -12.76 2.34 -5.22
C HIS A 243 -12.38 3.55 -4.34
N ALA A 244 -11.66 4.51 -4.92
CA ALA A 244 -11.33 5.77 -4.25
C ALA A 244 -12.59 6.61 -3.95
N GLU A 245 -13.53 6.70 -4.89
CA GLU A 245 -14.81 7.40 -4.69
C GLU A 245 -15.68 6.71 -3.63
N LEU A 246 -15.76 5.37 -3.63
CA LEU A 246 -16.40 4.62 -2.55
C LEU A 246 -15.81 4.99 -1.17
N ALA A 247 -14.50 5.16 -1.06
CA ALA A 247 -13.88 5.57 0.19
C ALA A 247 -14.32 6.98 0.63
N TRP A 248 -14.52 7.91 -0.31
CA TRP A 248 -15.08 9.22 0.01
C TRP A 248 -16.53 9.12 0.50
N ASP A 249 -17.36 8.31 -0.14
CA ASP A 249 -18.74 8.09 0.28
C ASP A 249 -18.83 7.48 1.69
N VAL A 250 -17.90 6.58 2.02
CA VAL A 250 -17.78 6.02 3.38
C VAL A 250 -17.40 7.10 4.40
N ILE A 251 -16.49 8.04 4.07
CA ILE A 251 -16.17 9.15 4.97
C ILE A 251 -17.40 10.05 5.12
N ALA A 252 -18.17 10.32 4.06
CA ALA A 252 -19.38 11.15 4.14
C ALA A 252 -20.40 10.54 5.10
N PHE A 253 -20.68 9.24 4.94
CA PHE A 253 -21.50 8.47 5.87
C PHE A 253 -20.98 8.55 7.32
N ALA A 254 -19.67 8.39 7.51
CA ALA A 254 -19.05 8.45 8.83
C ALA A 254 -19.16 9.84 9.47
N LEU A 255 -19.06 10.92 8.69
CA LEU A 255 -19.23 12.28 9.20
C LEU A 255 -20.69 12.57 9.58
N GLU A 256 -21.66 12.07 8.80
CA GLU A 256 -23.08 12.22 9.08
C GLU A 256 -23.48 11.47 10.36
N ARG A 257 -23.09 10.20 10.49
CA ARG A 257 -23.51 9.33 11.61
C ARG A 257 -22.60 9.39 12.83
N GLY A 258 -21.29 9.53 12.64
CA GLY A 258 -20.29 9.58 13.70
C GLY A 258 -20.05 10.98 14.28
N GLY A 259 -20.55 12.03 13.61
CA GLY A 259 -20.55 13.40 14.10
C GLY A 259 -19.16 13.92 14.52
N GLY A 260 -19.07 14.50 15.72
CA GLY A 260 -17.84 15.13 16.23
C GLY A 260 -16.62 14.19 16.29
N LYS A 261 -16.83 12.90 16.61
CA LYS A 261 -15.75 11.90 16.67
C LYS A 261 -15.14 11.66 15.29
N ALA A 262 -16.00 11.44 14.29
CA ALA A 262 -15.57 11.25 12.90
C ALA A 262 -14.84 12.49 12.36
N LYS A 263 -15.33 13.70 12.66
CA LYS A 263 -14.65 14.96 12.30
C LYS A 263 -13.28 15.10 12.97
N GLN A 264 -13.16 14.75 14.24
CA GLN A 264 -11.88 14.78 14.95
C GLN A 264 -10.90 13.75 14.39
N ALA A 265 -11.37 12.55 14.06
CA ALA A 265 -10.55 11.53 13.43
C ALA A 265 -10.06 11.95 12.04
N LEU A 266 -10.91 12.64 11.25
CA LEU A 266 -10.52 13.18 9.96
C LEU A 266 -9.40 14.24 10.10
N ARG A 267 -9.50 15.13 11.09
CA ARG A 267 -8.42 16.08 11.44
C ARG A 267 -7.11 15.37 11.74
N GLN A 268 -7.15 14.40 12.66
CA GLN A 268 -5.96 13.65 13.06
C GLN A 268 -5.35 12.86 11.89
N ALA A 269 -6.19 12.31 11.00
CA ALA A 269 -5.72 11.62 9.81
C ALA A 269 -5.08 12.58 8.80
N LEU A 270 -5.59 13.81 8.66
CA LEU A 270 -4.98 14.86 7.83
C LEU A 270 -3.61 15.30 8.38
N GLU A 271 -3.50 15.54 9.68
CA GLU A 271 -2.22 15.85 10.33
C GLU A 271 -1.20 14.72 10.12
N ALA A 272 -1.64 13.46 10.21
CA ALA A 272 -0.78 12.32 9.94
C ALA A 272 -0.35 12.22 8.46
N LEU A 273 -1.19 12.66 7.51
CA LEU A 273 -0.83 12.77 6.10
C LEU A 273 0.20 13.88 5.86
N GLU A 274 0.16 14.97 6.61
CA GLU A 274 1.14 16.07 6.55
C GLU A 274 2.55 15.64 6.92
N ALA A 275 2.67 14.69 7.85
CA ALA A 275 3.94 14.15 8.30
C ALA A 275 4.54 13.07 7.39
N GLN A 276 3.82 12.59 6.36
CA GLN A 276 4.33 11.55 5.47
C GLN A 276 5.39 12.11 4.52
N GLN A 277 6.52 11.40 4.43
CA GLN A 277 7.54 11.65 3.42
C GLN A 277 7.41 10.63 2.29
N THR A 278 7.55 11.11 1.05
CA THR A 278 7.67 10.31 -0.17
C THR A 278 8.93 9.43 -0.08
N PRO A 279 8.80 8.09 0.01
CA PRO A 279 9.95 7.20 0.01
C PRO A 279 10.68 7.29 -1.33
N ALA A 280 12.02 7.35 -1.30
CA ALA A 280 12.84 7.17 -2.49
C ALA A 280 13.16 5.67 -2.65
N LEU A 281 12.56 5.04 -3.64
CA LEU A 281 12.84 3.63 -3.94
C LEU A 281 14.12 3.52 -4.79
N PRO A 282 14.94 2.48 -4.57
CA PRO A 282 16.20 2.29 -5.30
C PRO A 282 15.95 1.94 -6.78
N ARG A 283 16.92 2.29 -7.65
CA ARG A 283 16.94 1.85 -9.05
C ARG A 283 17.13 0.34 -9.12
N ILE A 284 16.48 -0.32 -10.08
CA ILE A 284 16.66 -1.75 -10.34
C ILE A 284 17.89 -1.92 -11.26
N PRO A 285 18.96 -2.62 -10.83
CA PRO A 285 20.13 -2.83 -11.67
C PRO A 285 19.80 -3.58 -12.96
N GLY A 286 20.45 -3.22 -14.07
CA GLY A 286 20.37 -3.96 -15.34
C GLY A 286 19.08 -3.78 -16.14
N VAL A 287 18.16 -2.91 -15.71
CA VAL A 287 17.00 -2.46 -16.49
C VAL A 287 16.91 -0.94 -16.43
N ASP A 288 16.66 -0.30 -17.57
CA ASP A 288 16.47 1.15 -17.62
C ASP A 288 15.01 1.55 -17.37
N GLU A 289 14.78 2.82 -17.06
CA GLU A 289 13.45 3.35 -16.76
C GLU A 289 12.51 3.31 -17.98
N ALA A 290 13.04 3.42 -19.20
CA ALA A 290 12.26 3.32 -20.42
C ALA A 290 11.76 1.88 -20.67
N PHE A 291 12.52 0.88 -20.24
CA PHE A 291 12.15 -0.53 -20.24
C PHE A 291 11.02 -0.80 -19.27
N LEU A 292 11.11 -0.29 -18.05
CA LEU A 292 10.04 -0.46 -17.08
C LEU A 292 8.75 0.21 -17.60
N ALA A 293 8.85 1.47 -18.05
CA ALA A 293 7.70 2.25 -18.50
C ALA A 293 6.96 1.58 -19.66
N ARG A 294 7.68 1.09 -20.68
CA ARG A 294 7.06 0.42 -21.84
C ARG A 294 6.42 -0.93 -21.52
N ASN A 295 6.77 -1.52 -20.37
CA ASN A 295 6.20 -2.77 -19.88
C ASN A 295 5.19 -2.55 -18.73
N GLY A 296 4.70 -1.31 -18.56
CA GLY A 296 3.65 -1.02 -17.58
C GLY A 296 4.13 -0.90 -16.14
N VAL A 297 5.43 -0.78 -15.89
CA VAL A 297 6.01 -0.53 -14.57
C VAL A 297 6.56 0.90 -14.54
N LEU A 298 5.99 1.76 -13.70
CA LEU A 298 6.44 3.16 -13.69
C LEU A 298 7.85 3.35 -13.08
N PRO A 299 8.66 4.26 -13.65
CA PRO A 299 9.89 4.71 -13.03
C PRO A 299 9.65 5.40 -11.68
N GLN A 300 10.68 5.44 -10.85
CA GLN A 300 10.57 5.95 -9.49
C GLN A 300 10.24 7.45 -9.39
N ALA A 301 10.86 8.26 -10.25
CA ALA A 301 10.57 9.69 -10.30
C ALA A 301 9.09 9.95 -10.63
N GLU A 302 8.50 9.12 -11.50
CA GLU A 302 7.10 9.23 -11.89
C GLU A 302 6.17 8.83 -10.74
N LEU A 303 6.47 7.72 -10.07
CA LEU A 303 5.71 7.28 -8.90
C LEU A 303 5.71 8.33 -7.79
N GLY A 304 6.86 8.93 -7.51
CA GLY A 304 6.98 10.01 -6.52
C GLY A 304 6.14 11.24 -6.88
N ARG A 305 6.15 11.66 -8.15
CA ARG A 305 5.31 12.76 -8.66
C ARG A 305 3.82 12.48 -8.48
N LEU A 306 3.37 11.30 -8.91
CA LEU A 306 1.96 10.90 -8.81
C LEU A 306 1.49 10.77 -7.36
N MET A 307 2.36 10.31 -6.46
CA MET A 307 2.08 10.28 -5.03
C MET A 307 1.88 11.68 -4.47
N GLU A 308 2.78 12.62 -4.75
CA GLU A 308 2.66 14.00 -4.29
C GLU A 308 1.35 14.63 -4.78
N GLU A 309 1.01 14.45 -6.06
CA GLU A 309 -0.25 14.93 -6.64
C GLU A 309 -1.48 14.29 -6.00
N CYS A 310 -1.45 12.98 -5.75
CA CYS A 310 -2.57 12.28 -5.11
C CYS A 310 -2.75 12.70 -3.65
N LEU A 311 -1.65 12.86 -2.92
CA LEU A 311 -1.64 13.33 -1.55
C LEU A 311 -2.18 14.77 -1.47
N GLN A 312 -1.76 15.66 -2.37
CA GLN A 312 -2.27 17.02 -2.40
C GLN A 312 -3.77 17.08 -2.74
N ARG A 313 -4.24 16.32 -3.74
CA ARG A 313 -5.67 16.22 -4.07
C ARG A 313 -6.50 15.69 -2.88
N THR A 314 -5.99 14.65 -2.22
CA THR A 314 -6.64 14.04 -1.05
C THR A 314 -6.74 15.04 0.10
N ARG A 315 -5.66 15.78 0.39
CA ARG A 315 -5.65 16.84 1.41
C ARG A 315 -6.69 17.91 1.10
N VAL A 316 -6.68 18.47 -0.10
CA VAL A 316 -7.61 19.54 -0.51
C VAL A 316 -9.06 19.09 -0.34
N ARG A 317 -9.41 17.89 -0.80
CA ARG A 317 -10.78 17.36 -0.69
C ARG A 317 -11.19 17.09 0.76
N ALA A 318 -10.31 16.51 1.57
CA ALA A 318 -10.59 16.20 2.97
C ALA A 318 -10.67 17.45 3.85
N SER A 319 -9.83 18.47 3.62
CA SER A 319 -9.86 19.73 4.37
C SER A 319 -11.18 20.47 4.20
N ALA A 320 -11.81 20.39 3.03
CA ALA A 320 -13.12 21.00 2.77
C ALA A 320 -14.23 20.48 3.70
N TRP A 321 -14.05 19.31 4.34
CA TRP A 321 -15.04 18.71 5.25
C TRP A 321 -14.80 19.07 6.73
N VAL A 322 -13.68 19.72 7.00
CA VAL A 322 -13.13 19.93 8.33
C VAL A 322 -12.97 21.40 8.68
N GLU A 323 -12.66 22.23 7.67
CA GLU A 323 -12.61 23.67 7.78
C GLU A 323 -14.00 24.23 8.11
N PRO A 324 -14.11 25.26 8.96
CA PRO A 324 -15.37 25.95 9.17
C PRO A 324 -15.81 26.51 7.82
N SER A 325 -17.01 26.16 7.35
CA SER A 325 -17.66 26.90 6.27
C SER A 325 -17.56 28.37 6.62
N ALA A 326 -16.82 29.16 5.85
CA ALA A 326 -16.78 30.60 6.04
C ALA A 326 -18.24 31.07 5.93
N ALA A 327 -18.85 31.41 7.07
CA ALA A 327 -20.17 32.00 7.07
C ALA A 327 -20.02 33.30 6.28
N LEU A 328 -20.65 33.39 5.11
CA LEU A 328 -20.79 34.66 4.42
C LEU A 328 -21.34 35.67 5.44
N PRO A 329 -20.69 36.83 5.63
CA PRO A 329 -21.25 37.85 6.50
C PRO A 329 -22.67 38.17 6.00
N PRO A 330 -23.66 38.33 6.89
CA PRO A 330 -25.01 38.67 6.48
C PRO A 330 -24.96 39.92 5.61
N ALA A 331 -25.64 39.87 4.47
CA ALA A 331 -25.73 41.00 3.55
C ALA A 331 -26.15 42.26 4.32
N PRO A 332 -25.51 43.41 4.10
CA PRO A 332 -25.88 44.64 4.79
C PRO A 332 -27.35 44.95 4.47
N LEU A 333 -28.15 45.12 5.52
CA LEU A 333 -29.54 45.53 5.40
C LEU A 333 -29.61 46.82 4.56
N PRO A 334 -30.53 46.92 3.58
CA PRO A 334 -30.64 48.12 2.76
C PRO A 334 -30.89 49.32 3.68
N GLY A 335 -29.97 50.28 3.62
CA GLY A 335 -29.95 51.46 4.47
C GLY A 335 -31.27 52.19 4.42
N GLY A 336 -31.91 52.32 5.58
CA GLY A 336 -33.10 53.14 5.76
C GLY A 336 -32.80 54.58 5.34
N LEU A 337 -33.63 55.09 4.43
CA LEU A 337 -33.71 56.50 4.08
C LEU A 337 -33.87 57.33 5.35
N ARG A 338 -32.79 58.01 5.76
CA ARG A 338 -32.89 59.13 6.69
C ARG A 338 -33.65 60.26 5.98
N ARG A 339 -34.90 60.48 6.37
CA ARG A 339 -35.58 61.75 6.16
C ARG A 339 -35.32 62.65 7.37
N GLY A 340 -34.89 63.87 7.10
CA GLY A 340 -35.00 65.01 7.99
C GLY A 340 -34.21 66.20 7.45
N PRO A 341 -34.50 67.42 7.91
CA PRO A 341 -35.72 67.89 8.57
C PRO A 341 -36.85 68.25 7.59
#